data_AF-A0A962E6K1-F1
#
_entry.id   AF-A0A962E6K1-F1
#
_cell.length_a   1.000
_cell.length_b   1.000
_cell.length_c   1.000
_cell.angle_alpha   90.00
_cell.angle_beta   90.00
_cell.angle_gamma   90.00
#
_symmetry.space_group_name_H-M   'P 1'
#
loop_
_entity.id
_entity.type
_entity.pdbx_description
1 polymer ?
#
loop_
_entity_poly.entity_id
_entity_poly.type
_entity_poly.pdbx_seq_one_letter_code
_entity_poly.pdbx_strand_id
1 'polypeptide(L)'
;HESIVEVCTGLVRSGVMNASRVEIEALANNIAMATTFWLNFEQIRPQIGSKTEPDLGRGIYQVMMLLAAYLREGERQHLNDLAESYLNP
;
A
#
# COMPACT_ATOMS: atom_id res chain seq x y z
N HIS A 1 -18.28 -4.59 -4.97
CA HIS A 1 -16.85 -4.40 -4.65
C HIS A 1 -16.69 -2.91 -4.41
N GLU A 2 -16.38 -2.49 -3.19
CA GLU A 2 -16.10 -1.08 -2.89
C GLU A 2 -14.76 -0.70 -3.54
N SER A 3 -14.70 0.44 -4.22
CA SER A 3 -13.47 0.91 -4.87
C SER A 3 -12.50 1.50 -3.83
N ILE A 4 -11.19 1.48 -4.10
CA ILE A 4 -10.19 2.17 -3.25
C ILE A 4 -10.57 3.64 -3.02
N VAL A 5 -11.15 4.29 -4.04
CA VAL A 5 -11.60 5.69 -3.98
C VAL A 5 -12.71 5.86 -2.93
N GLU A 6 -13.69 4.96 -2.91
CA GLU A 6 -14.79 4.98 -1.93
C GLU A 6 -14.26 4.77 -0.51
N VAL A 7 -13.37 3.79 -0.33
CA VAL A 7 -12.73 3.50 0.96
C VAL A 7 -11.96 4.73 1.48
N CYS A 8 -11.07 5.31 0.65
CA CYS A 8 -10.29 6.49 1.05
C CYS A 8 -11.17 7.70 1.32
N THR A 9 -12.23 7.89 0.54
CA THR A 9 -13.21 8.96 0.77
C THR A 9 -13.90 8.77 2.13
N GLY A 10 -14.26 7.54 2.50
CA GLY A 10 -14.79 7.21 3.82
C GLY A 10 -13.81 7.54 4.95
N LEU A 11 -12.52 7.20 4.79
CA LEU A 11 -11.45 7.49 5.76
C LEU A 11 -11.19 8.99 5.92
N VAL A 12 -11.30 9.78 4.85
CA VAL A 12 -11.22 11.24 4.96
C VAL A 12 -12.42 11.79 5.70
N ARG A 13 -13.63 11.29 5.40
CA ARG A 13 -14.86 11.72 6.09
C ARG A 13 -14.87 11.37 7.59
N SER A 14 -14.24 10.28 7.99
CA SER A 14 -14.08 9.92 9.42
C SER A 14 -12.94 10.66 10.11
N GLY A 15 -12.12 11.41 9.37
CA GLY A 15 -10.95 12.11 9.91
C GLY A 15 -9.76 11.21 10.20
N VAL A 16 -9.74 9.98 9.69
CA VAL A 16 -8.59 9.05 9.81
C VAL A 16 -7.49 9.38 8.79
N MET A 17 -7.89 9.83 7.60
CA MET A 17 -7.00 10.17 6.50
C MET A 17 -7.04 11.68 6.21
N ASN A 18 -5.91 12.24 5.80
CA ASN A 18 -5.81 13.60 5.26
C ASN A 18 -5.31 13.53 3.81
N ALA A 19 -6.24 13.56 2.86
CA ALA A 19 -5.95 13.54 1.43
C ALA A 19 -7.00 14.35 0.67
N SER A 20 -6.57 15.08 -0.35
CA SER A 20 -7.44 15.71 -1.34
C SER A 20 -8.02 14.67 -2.31
N ARG A 21 -9.07 15.06 -3.04
CA ARG A 21 -9.67 14.20 -4.08
C ARG A 21 -8.65 13.75 -5.14
N VAL A 22 -7.80 14.67 -5.58
CA VAL A 22 -6.76 14.39 -6.59
C VAL A 22 -5.75 13.38 -6.06
N GLU A 23 -5.36 13.50 -4.79
CA GLU A 23 -4.47 12.54 -4.13
C GLU A 23 -5.13 11.16 -3.99
N ILE A 24 -6.42 11.08 -3.66
CA ILE A 24 -7.16 9.81 -3.59
C ILE A 24 -7.21 9.11 -4.96
N GLU A 25 -7.48 9.85 -6.03
CA GLU A 25 -7.52 9.29 -7.38
C GLU A 25 -6.13 8.79 -7.82
N ALA A 26 -5.07 9.56 -7.54
CA ALA A 26 -3.70 9.14 -7.79
C ALA A 26 -3.33 7.89 -6.97
N LEU A 27 -3.71 7.86 -5.69
CA LEU A 27 -3.48 6.73 -4.79
C LEU A 27 -4.16 5.45 -5.28
N ALA A 28 -5.41 5.54 -5.73
CA ALA A 28 -6.12 4.41 -6.30
C ALA A 28 -5.41 3.82 -7.54
N ASN A 29 -4.92 4.68 -8.44
CA ASN A 29 -4.15 4.25 -9.61
C ASN A 29 -2.83 3.59 -9.21
N ASN A 30 -2.11 4.18 -8.26
CA ASN A 30 -0.84 3.63 -7.77
C ASN A 30 -1.03 2.26 -7.12
N ILE A 31 -2.10 2.08 -6.34
CA ILE A 31 -2.44 0.79 -5.73
C ILE A 31 -2.78 -0.23 -6.81
N ALA A 32 -3.63 0.12 -7.78
CA ALA A 32 -3.99 -0.78 -8.88
C ALA A 32 -2.76 -1.21 -9.70
N MET A 33 -1.84 -0.28 -9.96
CA MET A 33 -0.59 -0.57 -10.66
C MET A 33 0.32 -1.47 -9.83
N ALA A 34 0.50 -1.18 -8.54
CA ALA A 34 1.30 -1.99 -7.63
C ALA A 34 0.76 -3.42 -7.53
N THR A 35 -0.54 -3.60 -7.33
CA THR A 35 -1.15 -4.94 -7.21
C THR A 35 -1.10 -5.73 -8.53
N THR A 36 -1.27 -5.04 -9.66
CA THR A 36 -1.30 -5.70 -10.99
C THR A 36 0.10 -6.11 -11.45
N PHE A 37 1.10 -5.25 -11.20
CA PHE A 37 2.44 -5.40 -11.76
C PHE A 37 3.50 -5.82 -10.74
N TRP A 38 3.11 -6.15 -9.50
CA TRP A 38 4.07 -6.50 -8.45
C TRP A 38 5.06 -7.59 -8.87
N LEU A 39 4.56 -8.70 -9.41
CA LEU A 39 5.41 -9.84 -9.81
C LEU A 39 6.35 -9.48 -10.96
N ASN A 40 5.90 -8.66 -11.90
CA ASN A 40 6.74 -8.18 -12.99
C ASN A 40 7.85 -7.25 -12.46
N PHE A 41 7.51 -6.41 -11.48
CA PHE A 41 8.49 -5.55 -10.80
C PHE A 41 9.54 -6.37 -10.02
N GLU A 42 9.14 -7.42 -9.31
CA GLU A 42 10.04 -8.35 -8.59
C GLU A 42 11.07 -9.02 -9.50
N GLN A 43 10.69 -9.33 -10.75
CA GLN A 43 11.57 -9.97 -11.72
C GLN A 43 12.67 -9.03 -12.25
N ILE A 44 12.36 -7.73 -12.37
CA ILE A 44 13.27 -6.74 -12.97
C ILE A 44 14.14 -6.06 -11.92
N ARG A 45 13.65 -5.95 -10.68
CA ARG A 45 14.41 -5.28 -9.63
C ARG A 45 15.66 -6.09 -9.24
N PRO A 46 16.80 -5.43 -8.94
CA PRO A 46 17.98 -6.11 -8.42
C PRO A 46 17.64 -6.84 -7.12
N GLN A 47 17.81 -8.16 -7.10
CA GLN A 47 17.63 -8.93 -5.88
C GLN A 47 18.93 -8.95 -5.08
N ILE A 48 18.87 -8.45 -3.83
CA ILE A 48 19.97 -8.63 -2.88
C ILE A 48 19.84 -10.06 -2.33
N GLY A 49 20.64 -10.98 -2.87
CA GLY A 49 20.67 -12.39 -2.49
C GLY A 49 19.90 -13.34 -3.41
N SER A 50 19.96 -14.63 -3.10
CA SER A 50 19.34 -15.73 -3.85
C SER A 50 17.90 -15.98 -3.36
N LYS A 51 16.97 -15.04 -3.60
CA LYS A 51 15.54 -15.36 -3.40
C LYS A 51 15.02 -16.01 -4.68
N THR A 52 14.69 -17.29 -4.60
CA THR A 52 14.23 -18.08 -5.76
C THR A 52 12.77 -17.79 -6.13
N GLU A 53 11.99 -17.21 -5.21
CA GLU A 53 10.55 -16.99 -5.37
C GLU A 53 10.12 -15.53 -5.14
N PRO A 54 9.13 -15.01 -5.91
CA PRO A 54 8.57 -13.69 -5.71
C PRO A 54 7.95 -13.52 -4.32
N ASP A 55 8.26 -12.41 -3.66
CA ASP A 55 7.80 -12.12 -2.31
C ASP A 55 6.51 -11.28 -2.36
N LEU A 56 5.36 -11.94 -2.25
CA LEU A 56 4.05 -11.27 -2.21
C LEU A 56 3.88 -10.40 -0.96
N GLY A 57 4.53 -10.76 0.15
CA GLY A 57 4.48 -10.00 1.40
C GLY A 57 5.03 -8.59 1.23
N ARG A 58 6.14 -8.45 0.49
CA ARG A 58 6.68 -7.13 0.12
C ARG A 58 5.72 -6.28 -0.73
N GLY A 59 4.87 -6.92 -1.55
CA GLY A 59 3.88 -6.21 -2.35
C GLY A 59 2.74 -5.66 -1.50
N ILE A 60 2.27 -6.45 -0.54
CA ILE A 60 1.28 -6.03 0.45
C ILE A 60 1.83 -4.88 1.29
N TYR A 61 3.07 -5.03 1.78
CA TYR A 61 3.78 -3.96 2.49
C TYR A 61 3.79 -2.66 1.67
N GLN A 62 4.16 -2.71 0.39
CA GLN A 62 4.23 -1.52 -0.45
C GLN A 62 2.87 -0.83 -0.62
N VAL A 63 1.79 -1.59 -0.79
CA VAL A 63 0.43 -1.05 -0.86
C VAL A 63 0.03 -0.38 0.46
N MET A 64 0.36 -0.98 1.60
CA MET A 64 0.11 -0.39 2.91
C MET A 64 0.89 0.92 3.10
N MET A 65 2.15 0.97 2.66
CA MET A 65 2.96 2.19 2.75
C MET A 65 2.43 3.33 1.88
N LEU A 66 1.80 3.03 0.73
CA LEU A 66 1.12 4.05 -0.08
C LEU A 66 -0.06 4.68 0.66
N LEU A 67 -0.81 3.89 1.44
CA LEU A 67 -1.90 4.39 2.28
C LEU A 67 -1.38 5.16 3.50
N ALA A 68 -0.33 4.64 4.15
CA ALA A 68 0.24 5.18 5.38
C ALA A 68 0.66 6.66 5.26
N ALA A 69 1.13 7.08 4.09
CA ALA A 69 1.52 8.47 3.81
C ALA A 69 0.38 9.49 4.02
N TYR A 70 -0.88 9.06 3.93
CA TYR A 70 -2.06 9.91 4.07
C TYR A 70 -2.78 9.74 5.41
N LEU A 71 -2.36 8.77 6.24
CA LEU A 71 -2.99 8.52 7.53
C LEU A 71 -2.48 9.49 8.60
N ARG A 72 -3.37 9.82 9.54
CA ARG A 72 -2.96 10.51 10.78
C ARG A 72 -2.08 9.60 11.63
N GLU A 73 -1.26 10.21 12.47
CA GLU A 73 -0.17 9.55 13.19
C GLU A 73 -0.59 8.26 13.93
N GLY A 74 -1.69 8.27 14.69
CA GLY A 74 -2.16 7.10 15.43
C GLY A 74 -2.54 5.92 14.52
N GLU A 75 -3.31 6.17 13.47
CA GLU A 75 -3.75 5.13 12.53
C GLU A 75 -2.60 4.67 11.61
N ARG A 76 -1.68 5.58 11.32
CA ARG A 76 -0.46 5.27 10.57
C ARG A 76 0.41 4.28 11.33
N GLN A 77 0.56 4.43 12.65
CA GLN A 77 1.36 3.50 13.43
C GLN A 77 0.78 2.08 13.39
N HIS A 78 -0.54 1.93 13.62
CA HIS A 78 -1.19 0.62 13.52
C HIS A 78 -1.02 -0.03 12.15
N LEU A 79 -1.14 0.76 11.07
CA LEU A 79 -0.95 0.24 9.72
C LEU A 79 0.51 -0.17 9.47
N ASN A 80 1.48 0.58 9.97
CA ASN A 80 2.90 0.25 9.85
C ASN A 80 3.23 -1.06 10.58
N ASP A 81 2.73 -1.25 11.80
CA ASP A 81 2.94 -2.49 12.57
C ASP A 81 2.39 -3.71 11.81
N LEU A 82 1.20 -3.56 11.21
CA LEU A 82 0.62 -4.60 10.35
C LEU A 82 1.46 -4.83 9.09
N ALA A 83 1.91 -3.76 8.44
CA ALA A 83 2.73 -3.85 7.23
C ALA A 83 4.04 -4.62 7.49
N GLU A 84 4.71 -4.34 8.61
CA GLU A 84 5.95 -5.00 9.00
C GLU A 84 5.79 -6.53 9.17
N SER A 85 4.62 -7.00 9.62
CA SER A 85 4.32 -8.43 9.73
C SER A 85 4.37 -9.16 8.38
N TYR A 86 4.18 -8.47 7.26
CA TYR A 86 4.28 -9.05 5.92
C TYR A 86 5.73 -9.17 5.40
N LEU A 87 6.70 -8.55 6.08
CA LEU A 87 8.11 -8.63 5.68
C LEU A 87 8.87 -9.77 6.37
N ASN A 88 8.35 -10.26 7.50
CA ASN A 88 8.93 -11.34 8.30
C ASN A 88 7.81 -12.34 8.68
N PRO A 89 7.42 -13.25 7.77
CA PRO A 89 6.42 -14.28 8.07
C PRO A 89 6.89 -15.30 9.11
#